data_AF-A0A942TJB0-F1
#
_entry.id   AF-A0A942TJB0-F1
#
_cell.length_a   1.000
_cell.length_b   1.000
_cell.length_c   1.000
_cell.angle_alpha   90.00
_cell.angle_beta   90.00
_cell.angle_gamma   90.00
#
_symmetry.space_group_name_H-M   'P 1'
#
loop_
_entity.id
_entity.type
_entity.pdbx_description
1 polymer ?
#
loop_
_entity_poly.entity_id
_entity_poly.type
_entity_poly.pdbx_seq_one_letter_code
_entity_poly.pdbx_strand_id
1 'polypeptide(L)'
;MLKVMEQFRGRRTYIGRLDFCLRSRKKWAVLLIIFFLIVVFPLCLFFAGGKSNEEKSYKSIVMTFEIEKKEHHIEPGKYIKMWVIGANANDNNPNKERYKVMIEDSRIYNLLEEDNKYFVNIQGVTKRNQSEYIYTFGQLGLVDVTQLTGKGKIQ
;
A
#
# COMPACT_ATOMS: atom_id res chain seq x y z
N MET A 1 67.70 -50.14 -55.44
CA MET A 1 66.66 -49.34 -56.10
C MET A 1 65.28 -49.81 -55.65
N LEU A 2 64.91 -49.56 -54.38
CA LEU A 2 63.55 -49.75 -53.80
C LEU A 2 63.62 -49.43 -52.30
N LYS A 3 63.71 -48.14 -51.95
CA LYS A 3 63.56 -47.68 -50.56
C LYS A 3 63.23 -46.19 -50.47
N VAL A 4 62.34 -45.71 -51.32
CA VAL A 4 61.76 -44.36 -51.22
C VAL A 4 60.32 -44.42 -51.73
N MET A 5 59.37 -44.96 -50.96
CA MET A 5 57.94 -44.79 -51.28
C MET A 5 56.95 -45.11 -50.14
N GLU A 6 57.31 -44.89 -48.88
CA GLU A 6 56.38 -45.04 -47.74
C GLU A 6 56.33 -43.79 -46.86
N GLN A 7 56.30 -42.59 -47.45
CA GLN A 7 56.33 -41.33 -46.69
C GLN A 7 55.07 -40.46 -46.75
N PHE A 8 53.92 -40.94 -47.25
CA PHE A 8 52.70 -40.11 -47.23
C PHE A 8 51.41 -40.92 -47.13
N ARG A 9 51.08 -41.43 -45.94
CA ARG A 9 49.69 -41.80 -45.62
C ARG A 9 49.44 -41.84 -44.11
N GLY A 10 49.29 -40.69 -43.48
CA GLY A 10 49.01 -40.69 -42.04
C GLY A 10 48.84 -39.33 -41.36
N ARG A 11 48.19 -38.34 -42.00
CA ARG A 11 47.72 -37.14 -41.30
C ARG A 11 46.39 -36.67 -41.88
N ARG A 12 45.29 -37.18 -41.33
CA ARG A 12 43.97 -36.52 -41.36
C ARG A 12 43.03 -37.31 -40.45
N THR A 13 42.82 -36.85 -39.22
CA THR A 13 41.54 -36.86 -38.47
C THR A 13 41.77 -36.63 -36.96
N TYR A 14 42.03 -35.38 -36.57
CA TYR A 14 41.81 -34.93 -35.19
C TYR A 14 41.22 -33.51 -35.17
N ILE A 15 40.18 -33.28 -35.98
CA ILE A 15 39.33 -32.08 -35.90
C ILE A 15 37.92 -32.60 -36.07
N GLY A 16 37.22 -32.87 -34.98
CA GLY A 16 35.88 -33.46 -35.01
C GLY A 16 35.35 -33.92 -33.65
N ARG A 17 36.22 -34.08 -32.66
CA ARG A 17 35.79 -34.43 -31.28
C ARG A 17 35.52 -33.23 -30.36
N LEU A 18 36.06 -32.05 -30.64
CA LEU A 18 35.87 -30.87 -29.79
C LEU A 18 34.56 -30.12 -30.07
N ASP A 19 34.06 -30.14 -31.31
CA ASP A 19 32.81 -29.45 -31.67
C ASP A 19 31.55 -30.17 -31.17
N PHE A 20 31.62 -31.49 -30.98
CA PHE A 20 30.47 -32.27 -30.51
C PHE A 20 30.15 -32.02 -29.03
N CYS A 21 31.18 -31.77 -28.21
CA CYS A 21 31.01 -31.50 -26.78
C CYS A 21 30.49 -30.07 -26.50
N LEU A 22 30.95 -29.08 -27.29
CA LEU A 22 30.49 -27.69 -27.19
C LEU A 22 29.05 -27.49 -27.69
N ARG A 23 28.62 -28.26 -28.70
CA ARG A 23 27.25 -28.20 -29.24
C ARG A 23 26.20 -28.75 -28.28
N SER A 24 26.56 -29.75 -27.48
CA SER A 24 25.72 -30.33 -26.43
C SER A 24 25.52 -29.34 -25.28
N ARG A 25 26.60 -28.79 -24.70
CA ARG A 25 26.51 -27.84 -23.57
C ARG A 25 25.72 -26.58 -23.90
N LYS A 26 25.82 -26.07 -25.14
CA LYS A 26 25.03 -24.91 -25.60
C LYS A 26 23.53 -25.21 -25.67
N LYS A 27 23.12 -26.41 -26.07
CA LYS A 27 21.70 -26.82 -26.09
C LYS A 27 21.13 -26.95 -24.67
N TRP A 28 21.91 -27.50 -23.75
CA TRP A 28 21.54 -27.56 -22.33
C TRP A 28 21.46 -26.16 -21.68
N ALA A 29 22.38 -25.26 -22.03
CA ALA A 29 22.33 -23.87 -21.58
C ALA A 29 21.07 -23.15 -22.11
N VAL A 30 20.72 -23.35 -23.38
CA VAL A 30 19.49 -22.78 -23.98
C VAL A 30 18.24 -23.34 -23.30
N LEU A 31 18.18 -24.65 -23.02
CA LEU A 31 17.06 -25.26 -22.29
C LEU A 31 16.92 -24.72 -20.87
N LEU A 32 18.03 -24.48 -20.16
CA LEU A 32 18.00 -23.89 -18.81
C LEU A 32 17.49 -22.44 -18.83
N ILE A 33 17.86 -21.66 -19.85
CA ILE A 33 17.37 -20.28 -20.01
C ILE A 33 15.86 -20.27 -20.27
N ILE A 34 15.38 -21.16 -21.15
CA ILE A 34 13.95 -21.29 -21.45
C ILE A 34 13.18 -21.71 -20.19
N PHE A 35 13.70 -22.68 -19.43
CA PHE A 35 13.09 -23.10 -18.17
C PHE A 35 13.03 -21.95 -17.15
N PHE A 36 14.09 -21.15 -17.05
CA PHE A 36 14.12 -19.98 -16.18
C PHE A 36 13.07 -18.93 -16.58
N LEU A 37 12.89 -18.68 -17.88
CA LEU A 37 11.89 -17.74 -18.39
C LEU A 37 10.44 -18.25 -18.23
N ILE A 38 10.21 -19.56 -18.28
CA ILE A 38 8.86 -20.14 -18.18
C ILE A 38 8.45 -20.39 -16.72
N VAL A 39 9.40 -20.71 -15.84
CA VAL A 39 9.10 -21.11 -14.46
C VAL A 39 9.49 -20.00 -13.48
N VAL A 40 10.74 -19.56 -13.53
CA VAL A 40 11.27 -18.63 -12.52
C VAL A 40 10.76 -17.21 -12.75
N PHE A 41 10.70 -16.75 -13.99
CA PHE A 41 10.20 -15.41 -14.31
C PHE A 41 8.73 -15.16 -13.90
N PRO A 42 7.76 -16.05 -14.20
CA PRO A 42 6.40 -15.87 -13.70
C PRO A 42 6.29 -16.09 -12.18
N LEU A 43 7.10 -16.95 -11.56
CA LEU A 43 7.19 -17.01 -10.09
C LEU A 43 7.67 -15.66 -9.52
N CYS A 44 8.71 -15.07 -10.10
CA CYS A 44 9.20 -13.76 -9.69
C CYS A 44 8.14 -12.68 -9.88
N LEU A 45 7.35 -12.69 -10.95
CA LEU A 45 6.22 -11.78 -11.12
C LEU A 45 5.08 -12.05 -10.13
N PHE A 46 4.82 -13.29 -9.76
CA PHE A 46 3.81 -13.64 -8.75
C PHE A 46 4.21 -13.13 -7.36
N PHE A 47 5.48 -13.29 -6.97
CA PHE A 47 6.00 -12.76 -5.70
C PHE A 47 6.24 -11.24 -5.72
N ALA A 48 6.68 -10.67 -6.85
CA ALA A 48 6.89 -9.21 -7.00
C ALA A 48 5.57 -8.44 -7.20
N GLY A 49 4.54 -9.09 -7.76
CA GLY A 49 3.16 -8.61 -7.82
C GLY A 49 2.48 -8.61 -6.46
N GLY A 50 3.09 -9.23 -5.45
CA GLY A 50 2.75 -9.09 -4.03
C GLY A 50 3.15 -7.74 -3.43
N LYS A 51 3.34 -6.69 -4.25
CA LYS A 51 3.30 -5.31 -3.73
C LYS A 51 1.89 -5.08 -3.23
N SER A 52 1.76 -5.25 -1.91
CA SER A 52 0.60 -4.97 -1.08
C SER A 52 -0.25 -3.83 -1.64
N ASN A 53 -1.31 -4.21 -2.36
CA ASN A 53 -2.54 -3.44 -2.31
C ASN A 53 -3.02 -3.58 -0.86
N GLU A 54 -2.48 -2.74 0.03
CA GLU A 54 -3.11 -2.50 1.33
C GLU A 54 -4.51 -2.01 0.99
N GLU A 55 -5.47 -2.93 1.02
CA GLU A 55 -6.87 -2.68 0.82
C GLU A 55 -7.33 -1.79 1.99
N LYS A 56 -7.17 -0.48 1.80
CA LYS A 56 -7.63 0.54 2.74
C LYS A 56 -9.14 0.61 2.60
N SER A 57 -9.86 0.26 3.65
CA SER A 57 -11.30 0.51 3.73
C SER A 57 -11.52 1.93 4.21
N TYR A 58 -12.38 2.66 3.49
CA TYR A 58 -12.74 4.05 3.77
C TYR A 58 -14.20 4.11 4.20
N LYS A 59 -14.47 4.77 5.32
CA LYS A 59 -15.82 5.07 5.79
C LYS A 59 -15.97 6.58 5.92
N SER A 60 -16.98 7.18 5.31
CA SER A 60 -17.30 8.60 5.49
C SER A 60 -18.66 8.71 6.15
N ILE A 61 -18.77 9.52 7.20
CA ILE A 61 -20.01 9.71 7.95
C ILE A 61 -20.23 11.20 8.17
N VAL A 62 -21.41 11.68 7.80
CA VAL A 62 -21.83 13.08 8.00
C VAL A 62 -22.86 13.11 9.12
N MET A 63 -22.62 13.92 10.16
CA MET A 63 -23.51 14.02 11.31
C MET A 63 -23.37 15.35 12.04
N THR A 64 -24.34 15.67 12.89
CA THR A 64 -24.16 16.65 13.96
C THR A 64 -23.43 15.95 15.11
N PHE A 65 -22.21 16.37 15.38
CA PHE A 65 -21.30 15.76 16.34
C PHE A 65 -21.20 16.62 17.59
N GLU A 66 -21.54 16.03 18.73
CA GLU A 66 -21.38 16.64 20.05
C GLU A 66 -20.07 16.15 20.65
N ILE A 67 -19.22 17.10 21.07
CA ILE A 67 -17.91 16.80 21.64
C ILE A 67 -18.07 16.53 23.12
N GLU A 68 -17.88 15.28 23.53
CA GLU A 68 -18.00 14.87 24.93
C GLU A 68 -16.70 15.08 25.71
N LYS A 69 -15.55 14.89 25.05
CA LYS A 69 -14.25 14.96 25.72
C LYS A 69 -13.11 15.25 24.75
N LYS A 70 -12.09 15.97 25.22
CA LYS A 70 -10.84 16.19 24.50
C LYS A 70 -9.70 15.42 25.18
N GLU A 71 -8.89 14.73 24.38
CA GLU A 71 -7.72 14.00 24.85
C GLU A 71 -6.48 14.43 24.07
N HIS A 72 -5.33 14.42 24.72
CA HIS A 72 -4.05 14.67 24.08
C HIS A 72 -2.99 13.73 24.64
N HIS A 73 -2.05 13.34 23.81
CA HIS A 73 -0.90 12.53 24.19
C HIS A 73 0.38 13.23 23.74
N ILE A 74 1.27 13.52 24.68
CA ILE A 74 2.54 14.20 24.45
C ILE A 74 3.66 13.18 24.66
N GLU A 75 4.34 12.78 23.58
CA GLU A 75 5.57 11.99 23.67
C GLU A 75 6.79 12.93 23.71
N PRO A 76 7.68 12.82 24.71
CA PRO A 76 8.86 13.68 24.78
C PRO A 76 9.74 13.52 23.52
N GLY A 77 10.02 14.62 22.82
CA GLY A 77 10.80 14.65 21.58
C GLY A 77 10.02 14.30 20.30
N LYS A 78 8.69 14.16 20.36
CA LYS A 78 7.82 13.83 19.21
C LYS A 78 6.61 14.76 19.09
N TYR A 79 5.80 14.49 18.07
CA TYR A 79 4.56 15.17 17.74
C TYR A 79 3.48 14.94 18.81
N ILE A 80 2.64 15.97 19.05
CA ILE A 80 1.50 15.92 19.95
C ILE A 80 0.33 15.28 19.18
N LYS A 81 -0.20 14.16 19.67
CA LYS A 81 -1.43 13.55 19.12
C LYS A 81 -2.63 14.11 19.87
N MET A 82 -3.53 14.78 19.16
CA MET A 82 -4.77 15.32 19.73
C MET A 82 -5.97 14.52 19.23
N TRP A 83 -6.90 14.24 20.14
CA TRP A 83 -8.10 13.47 19.87
C TRP A 83 -9.31 14.16 20.48
N VAL A 84 -10.44 14.07 19.78
CA VAL A 84 -11.75 14.45 20.31
C VAL A 84 -12.65 13.24 20.28
N ILE A 85 -13.36 13.02 21.38
CA ILE A 85 -14.33 11.95 21.53
C ILE A 85 -15.70 12.60 21.55
N GLY A 86 -16.60 12.05 20.76
CA GLY A 86 -17.96 12.55 20.67
C GLY A 86 -18.88 11.55 20.02
N ALA A 87 -20.15 11.92 19.91
CA ALA A 87 -21.18 11.08 19.36
C ALA A 87 -22.14 11.90 18.49
N ASN A 88 -23.03 11.22 17.80
CA ASN A 88 -24.12 11.89 17.09
C ASN A 88 -25.04 12.60 18.10
N ALA A 89 -25.17 13.92 17.97
CA ALA A 89 -25.99 14.77 18.84
C ALA A 89 -27.50 14.51 18.68
N ASN A 90 -27.90 13.87 17.57
CA ASN A 90 -29.30 13.53 17.30
C ASN A 90 -29.67 12.13 17.82
N ASP A 91 -28.71 11.36 18.33
CA ASP A 91 -28.95 10.04 18.92
C ASP A 91 -29.10 10.18 20.45
N ASN A 92 -30.31 9.92 20.94
CA ASN A 92 -30.64 9.98 22.36
C ASN A 92 -30.42 8.64 23.09
N ASN A 93 -29.89 7.62 22.41
CA ASN A 93 -29.63 6.32 23.03
C ASN A 93 -28.47 6.42 24.04
N PRO A 94 -28.61 5.90 25.28
CA PRO A 94 -27.49 5.84 26.23
C PRO A 94 -26.29 5.04 25.71
N ASN A 95 -26.52 4.11 24.78
CA ASN A 95 -25.49 3.31 24.10
C ASN A 95 -25.15 3.85 22.70
N LYS A 96 -25.30 5.16 22.46
CA LYS A 96 -24.95 5.79 21.19
C LYS A 96 -23.49 5.53 20.79
N GLU A 97 -23.26 5.38 19.49
CA GLU A 97 -21.92 5.11 18.95
C GLU A 97 -21.03 6.34 19.18
N ARG A 98 -19.89 6.13 19.87
CA ARG A 98 -18.88 7.15 20.11
C ARG A 98 -17.75 7.01 19.11
N TYR A 99 -17.33 8.13 18.56
CA TYR A 99 -16.22 8.21 17.62
C TYR A 99 -15.06 8.95 18.26
N LYS A 100 -13.87 8.37 18.15
CA LYS A 100 -12.61 9.01 18.53
C LYS A 100 -11.95 9.54 17.27
N VAL A 101 -11.92 10.87 17.12
CA VAL A 101 -11.44 11.56 15.92
C VAL A 101 -10.10 12.22 16.20
N MET A 102 -9.12 11.92 15.36
CA MET A 102 -7.78 12.50 15.41
C MET A 102 -7.79 13.91 14.83
N ILE A 103 -7.07 14.82 15.48
CA ILE A 103 -6.84 16.18 14.99
C ILE A 103 -5.34 16.41 14.92
N GLU A 104 -4.86 16.76 13.72
CA GLU A 104 -3.46 17.07 13.47
C GLU A 104 -3.16 18.57 13.69
N ASP A 105 -4.10 19.45 13.36
CA ASP A 105 -3.94 20.90 13.51
C ASP A 105 -4.42 21.38 14.89
N SER A 106 -3.51 21.92 15.69
CA SER A 106 -3.81 22.44 17.03
C SER A 106 -4.79 23.61 17.02
N ARG A 107 -4.86 24.38 15.92
CA ARG A 107 -5.82 25.47 15.79
C ARG A 107 -7.24 24.93 15.74
N ILE A 108 -7.46 23.86 14.98
CA ILE A 108 -8.76 23.17 14.92
C ILE A 108 -9.09 22.60 16.29
N TYR A 109 -8.14 21.92 16.93
CA TYR A 109 -8.35 21.38 18.27
C TYR A 109 -8.75 22.47 19.27
N ASN A 110 -8.12 23.65 19.22
CA ASN A 110 -8.43 24.75 20.14
C ASN A 110 -9.79 25.40 19.90
N LEU A 111 -10.30 25.40 18.67
CA LEU A 111 -11.61 25.96 18.31
C LEU A 111 -12.80 25.07 18.73
N LEU A 112 -12.52 23.80 18.98
CA LEU A 112 -13.52 22.85 19.43
C LEU A 112 -13.70 22.93 20.94
N GLU A 113 -14.93 23.07 21.39
CA GLU A 113 -15.28 23.13 22.81
C GLU A 113 -16.02 21.85 23.23
N GLU A 114 -15.83 21.44 24.47
CA GLU A 114 -16.60 20.33 25.07
C GLU A 114 -18.06 20.76 25.25
N ASP A 115 -18.99 19.80 25.17
CA ASP A 115 -20.45 19.97 25.20
C ASP A 115 -21.04 20.82 24.07
N ASN A 116 -20.22 21.22 23.09
CA ASN A 116 -20.66 21.93 21.91
C ASN A 116 -20.88 21.01 20.70
N LYS A 117 -21.78 21.46 19.82
CA LYS A 117 -22.25 20.72 18.65
C LYS A 117 -21.69 21.32 17.37
N TYR A 118 -21.20 20.46 16.49
CA TYR A 118 -20.60 20.83 15.22
C TYR A 118 -21.18 19.97 14.11
N PHE A 119 -21.35 20.52 12.92
CA PHE A 119 -21.65 19.72 11.75
C PHE A 119 -20.35 19.21 11.15
N VAL A 120 -20.20 17.89 11.07
CA VAL A 120 -18.93 17.27 10.70
C VAL A 120 -19.10 16.21 9.63
N ASN A 121 -18.09 16.07 8.79
CA ASN A 121 -17.86 14.88 7.99
C ASN A 121 -16.61 14.19 8.52
N ILE A 122 -16.78 13.04 9.16
CA ILE A 122 -15.66 12.22 9.63
C ILE A 122 -15.32 11.15 8.60
N GLN A 123 -14.01 10.94 8.41
CA GLN A 123 -13.46 9.96 7.50
C GLN A 123 -12.64 8.94 8.30
N GLY A 124 -13.09 7.70 8.31
CA GLY A 124 -12.39 6.57 8.90
C GLY A 124 -11.52 5.87 7.85
N VAL A 125 -10.24 5.69 8.16
CA VAL A 125 -9.32 4.85 7.38
C VAL A 125 -8.88 3.68 8.25
N THR A 126 -9.01 2.46 7.75
CA THR A 126 -8.43 1.27 8.37
C THR A 126 -7.39 0.61 7.47
N LYS A 127 -6.38 0.00 8.08
CA LYS A 127 -5.40 -0.88 7.42
C LYS A 127 -5.75 -2.33 7.73
N ARG A 128 -5.41 -3.25 6.82
CA ARG A 128 -5.78 -4.69 6.89
C ARG A 128 -5.38 -5.45 8.18
N ASN A 129 -4.50 -4.86 9.02
CA ASN A 129 -4.05 -5.43 10.29
C ASN A 129 -4.52 -4.63 11.53
N GLN A 130 -5.41 -3.65 11.35
CA GLN A 130 -5.97 -2.84 12.43
C GLN A 130 -7.47 -3.07 12.50
N SER A 131 -7.96 -3.51 13.66
CA SER A 131 -9.39 -3.69 13.91
C SER A 131 -10.14 -2.36 14.06
N GLU A 132 -9.43 -1.28 14.36
CA GLU A 132 -10.00 0.02 14.65
C GLU A 132 -9.76 1.02 13.49
N TYR A 133 -10.81 1.77 13.15
CA TYR A 133 -10.73 2.88 12.22
C TYR A 133 -10.09 4.08 12.90
N ILE A 134 -9.12 4.71 12.22
CA ILE A 134 -8.65 6.05 12.60
C ILE A 134 -9.56 7.04 11.89
N TYR A 135 -10.37 7.77 12.67
CA TYR A 135 -11.23 8.82 12.14
C TYR A 135 -10.51 10.15 12.11
N THR A 136 -10.69 10.92 11.05
CA THR A 136 -10.24 12.32 10.90
C THR A 136 -11.39 13.20 10.44
N PHE A 137 -11.29 14.51 10.63
CA PHE A 137 -12.26 15.46 10.06
C PHE A 137 -11.95 15.71 8.58
N GLY A 138 -12.88 15.33 7.70
CA GLY A 138 -12.88 15.77 6.30
C GLY A 138 -13.50 17.16 6.14
N GLN A 139 -14.53 17.47 6.93
CA GLN A 139 -15.17 18.80 6.99
C GLN A 139 -15.63 19.08 8.41
N LEU A 140 -15.50 20.34 8.82
CA LEU A 140 -15.95 20.85 10.11
C LEU A 140 -16.69 22.18 9.90
N GLY A 141 -17.86 22.33 10.50
CA GLY A 141 -18.65 23.55 10.45
C GLY A 141 -19.52 23.72 11.70
N LEU A 142 -20.05 24.93 11.86
CA LEU A 142 -21.03 25.24 12.90
C LEU A 142 -22.41 24.78 12.45
N VAL A 143 -23.24 24.32 13.39
CA VAL A 143 -24.57 23.75 13.11
C VAL A 143 -25.54 24.80 12.56
N ASP A 144 -25.40 26.06 12.99
CA ASP A 144 -26.33 27.16 12.66
C ASP A 144 -25.86 28.04 11.49
N VAL A 145 -24.76 27.68 10.83
CA VAL A 145 -24.23 28.47 9.70
C VAL A 145 -24.63 27.79 8.39
N THR A 146 -25.24 28.57 7.49
CA THR A 146 -25.62 28.12 6.15
C THR A 146 -24.40 27.56 5.41
N GLN A 147 -24.31 26.24 5.27
CA GLN A 147 -23.23 25.62 4.49
C GLN A 147 -23.47 25.87 3.00
N LEU A 148 -22.56 26.63 2.39
CA LEU A 148 -22.51 26.83 0.95
C LEU A 148 -22.06 25.52 0.28
N THR A 149 -22.98 24.87 -0.44
CA THR A 149 -22.67 23.71 -1.29
C THR A 149 -22.54 24.15 -2.73
N GLY A 150 -21.54 23.64 -3.43
CA GLY A 150 -21.28 23.91 -4.85
C GLY A 150 -21.06 22.62 -5.62
N LYS A 151 -21.55 22.57 -6.87
CA LYS A 151 -21.23 21.49 -7.82
C LYS A 151 -20.13 22.00 -8.76
N GLY A 152 -19.00 21.31 -8.81
CA GLY A 152 -17.92 21.58 -9.76
C GLY A 152 -17.80 20.46 -10.78
N LYS A 153 -17.43 20.80 -12.02
CA LYS A 153 -16.97 19.85 -13.03
C LYS A 153 -15.50 20.15 -13.30
N ILE A 154 -14.66 19.12 -13.26
CA ILE A 154 -13.27 19.24 -13.74
C ILE A 154 -13.34 19.37 -15.27
N GLN A 155 -12.71 20.41 -15.81
CA GLN A 155 -12.54 20.62 -17.24
C GLN A 155 -11.06 20.46 -17.59
#